data_AF-A0A1S1QVT8-F1
#
_entry.id   AF-A0A1S1QVT8-F1
#
_cell.length_a   1.000
_cell.length_b   1.000
_cell.length_c   1.000
_cell.angle_alpha   90.00
_cell.angle_beta   90.00
_cell.angle_gamma   90.00
#
_symmetry.space_group_name_H-M   'P 1'
#
loop_
_entity.id
_entity.type
_entity.pdbx_description
1 polymer ?
#
loop_
_entity_poly.entity_id
_entity_poly.type
_entity_poly.pdbx_seq_one_letter_code
_entity_poly.pdbx_strand_id
1 'polypeptide(L)'
;MRVRTLTSIAPQAGSRTHLGLLALGRCAIGAAALTRPVTALRATGVDRVTAESTAWAARLLGGRDLALGGGLLHALARRHPTSGWVWAGALSDTVDAVVLTTAAARRQVSPAAGALAALLGAGAVAWAAPALTATPDEPATAVID
;
A
#
# COMPACT_ATOMS: atom_id res chain seq x y z
N MET A 1 -8.07 44.09 15.31
CA MET A 1 -8.99 42.96 15.59
C MET A 1 -8.32 41.69 15.08
N ARG A 2 -7.69 40.89 15.95
CA ARG A 2 -6.95 39.68 15.55
C ARG A 2 -7.89 38.49 15.51
N VAL A 3 -8.15 37.95 14.32
CA VAL A 3 -8.88 36.70 14.15
C VAL A 3 -7.94 35.55 14.56
N ARG A 4 -8.26 34.90 15.67
CA ARG A 4 -7.57 33.70 16.14
C ARG A 4 -8.10 32.53 15.32
N THR A 5 -7.38 32.13 14.28
CA THR A 5 -7.70 30.95 13.49
C THR A 5 -7.66 29.74 14.42
N LEU A 6 -8.83 29.14 14.67
CA LEU A 6 -8.97 27.93 15.46
C LEU A 6 -8.23 26.80 14.74
N THR A 7 -7.15 26.34 15.34
CA THR A 7 -6.43 25.14 14.94
C THR A 7 -7.42 23.98 14.88
N SER A 8 -7.71 23.50 13.67
CA SER A 8 -8.46 22.26 13.48
C SER A 8 -7.64 21.14 14.12
N ILE A 9 -8.09 20.66 15.29
CA ILE A 9 -7.57 19.44 15.89
C ILE A 9 -8.20 18.29 15.09
N ALA A 10 -7.63 18.00 13.93
CA ALA A 10 -7.95 16.78 13.19
C ALA A 10 -7.53 15.56 14.04
N PRO A 11 -8.26 14.43 13.95
CA PRO A 11 -8.11 13.29 14.86
C PRO A 11 -6.79 12.54 14.59
N GLN A 12 -5.70 12.98 15.23
CA GLN A 12 -4.35 12.42 15.02
C GLN A 12 -4.17 11.00 15.59
N ALA A 13 -4.97 10.60 16.59
CA ALA A 13 -4.82 9.31 17.26
C ALA A 13 -5.36 8.12 16.42
N GLY A 14 -6.46 8.32 15.68
CA GLY A 14 -7.06 7.28 14.84
C GLY A 14 -6.25 6.98 13.56
N SER A 15 -5.61 8.00 12.99
CA SER A 15 -4.81 7.87 11.76
C SER A 15 -3.54 7.03 11.97
N ARG A 16 -2.82 7.22 13.08
CA ARG A 16 -1.57 6.50 13.35
C ARG A 16 -1.76 5.01 13.60
N THR A 17 -2.80 4.63 14.35
CA THR A 17 -3.14 3.21 14.58
C THR A 17 -3.51 2.53 13.26
N HIS A 18 -4.28 3.20 12.41
CA HIS A 18 -4.64 2.70 11.08
C HIS A 18 -3.39 2.49 10.21
N LEU A 19 -2.50 3.48 10.15
CA LEU A 19 -1.24 3.38 9.43
C LEU A 19 -0.36 2.24 9.96
N GLY A 20 -0.32 2.03 11.27
CA GLY A 20 0.38 0.92 11.90
C GLY A 20 -0.18 -0.44 11.47
N LEU A 21 -1.51 -0.59 11.48
CA LEU A 21 -2.18 -1.81 11.02
C LEU A 21 -1.94 -2.08 9.53
N LEU A 22 -2.02 -1.04 8.69
CA LEU A 22 -1.71 -1.13 7.26
C LEU A 22 -0.27 -1.62 7.04
N ALA A 23 0.68 -1.03 7.74
CA ALA A 23 2.09 -1.36 7.63
C ALA A 23 2.39 -2.79 8.11
N LEU A 24 1.78 -3.22 9.22
CA LEU A 24 1.88 -4.58 9.73
C LEU A 24 1.26 -5.61 8.78
N GLY A 25 0.08 -5.29 8.23
CA GLY A 25 -0.58 -6.15 7.24
C GLY A 25 0.30 -6.42 6.03
N ARG A 26 0.90 -5.36 5.47
CA ARG A 26 1.89 -5.48 4.38
C ARG A 26 3.09 -6.33 4.78
N CYS A 27 3.64 -6.11 5.97
CA CYS A 27 4.78 -6.92 6.42
C CYS A 27 4.43 -8.40 6.56
N ALA A 28 3.24 -8.71 7.07
CA ALA A 28 2.77 -10.07 7.25
C ALA A 28 2.56 -10.77 5.89
N ILE A 29 1.90 -10.10 4.94
CA ILE A 29 1.70 -10.61 3.57
C ILE A 29 3.05 -10.82 2.89
N GLY A 30 3.94 -9.82 2.98
CA GLY A 30 5.26 -9.89 2.36
C GLY A 30 6.14 -11.00 2.92
N ALA A 31 6.15 -11.17 4.25
CA ALA A 31 6.85 -12.27 4.91
C ALA A 31 6.27 -13.64 4.51
N ALA A 32 4.95 -13.77 4.41
CA ALA A 32 4.31 -14.99 3.95
C ALA A 32 4.67 -15.31 2.49
N ALA A 33 4.68 -14.31 1.61
CA ALA A 33 5.04 -14.49 0.20
C ALA A 33 6.53 -14.83 0.02
N LEU A 34 7.42 -14.31 0.87
CA LEU A 34 8.84 -14.66 0.86
C LEU A 34 9.12 -16.08 1.35
N THR A 35 8.50 -16.46 2.47
CA THR A 35 8.74 -17.76 3.12
C THR A 35 7.96 -18.90 2.48
N ARG A 36 6.76 -18.62 1.94
CA ARG A 36 5.84 -19.59 1.34
C ARG A 36 5.33 -19.13 -0.04
N PRO A 37 6.22 -18.86 -1.01
CA PRO A 37 5.86 -18.25 -2.30
C PRO A 37 4.92 -19.12 -3.14
N VAL A 38 5.13 -20.44 -3.18
CA VAL A 38 4.28 -21.36 -3.94
C VAL A 38 2.87 -21.39 -3.37
N THR A 39 2.72 -21.38 -2.04
CA THR A 39 1.41 -21.32 -1.39
C THR A 39 0.69 -20.01 -1.70
N ALA A 40 1.41 -18.89 -1.69
CA ALA A 40 0.85 -17.58 -2.03
C ALA A 40 0.33 -17.53 -3.49
N LEU A 41 1.11 -18.04 -4.46
CA LEU A 41 0.69 -18.13 -5.86
C LEU A 41 -0.47 -19.11 -6.08
N ARG A 42 -0.49 -20.22 -5.34
CA ARG A 42 -1.62 -21.16 -5.43
C ARG A 42 -2.91 -20.57 -4.88
N ALA A 43 -2.84 -19.68 -3.90
CA ALA A 43 -4.02 -18.96 -3.41
C ALA A 43 -4.64 -18.06 -4.49
N THR A 44 -3.88 -17.65 -5.52
CA THR A 44 -4.42 -16.91 -6.66
C THR A 44 -4.97 -17.81 -7.78
N GLY A 45 -4.98 -19.13 -7.56
CA GLY A 45 -5.49 -20.13 -8.51
C GLY A 45 -4.50 -20.52 -9.60
N VAL A 46 -3.21 -20.20 -9.45
CA VAL A 46 -2.15 -20.70 -10.31
C VAL A 46 -1.90 -22.18 -9.99
N ASP A 47 -1.71 -23.02 -11.01
CA ASP A 47 -1.40 -24.43 -10.81
C ASP A 47 -0.03 -24.62 -10.15
N ARG A 48 0.23 -25.83 -9.63
CA ARG A 48 1.45 -26.09 -8.86
C ARG A 48 2.73 -25.92 -9.68
N VAL A 49 2.76 -26.40 -10.92
CA VAL A 49 3.97 -26.40 -11.75
C VAL A 49 4.33 -24.97 -12.12
N THR A 50 3.34 -24.17 -12.52
CA THR A 50 3.52 -22.75 -12.79
C THR A 50 3.90 -21.97 -11.52
N ALA A 51 3.30 -22.30 -10.37
CA ALA A 51 3.63 -21.64 -9.10
C ALA A 51 5.07 -21.92 -8.64
N GLU A 52 5.60 -23.12 -8.89
CA GLU A 52 6.99 -23.46 -8.59
C GLU A 52 7.97 -22.71 -9.51
N SER A 53 7.66 -22.61 -10.81
CA SER A 53 8.51 -21.89 -11.78
C SER A 53 8.46 -20.36 -11.64
N THR A 54 7.39 -19.82 -11.06
CA THR A 54 7.18 -18.38 -10.87
C THR A 54 7.29 -17.93 -9.41
N ALA A 55 7.75 -18.80 -8.50
CA ALA A 55 7.89 -18.51 -7.08
C ALA A 55 8.76 -17.27 -6.77
N TRP A 56 9.73 -16.97 -7.63
CA TRP A 56 10.57 -15.78 -7.53
C TRP A 56 9.76 -14.47 -7.64
N ALA A 57 8.70 -14.45 -8.44
CA ALA A 57 7.85 -13.27 -8.60
C ALA A 57 7.08 -12.96 -7.31
N ALA A 58 6.55 -13.99 -6.63
CA ALA A 58 5.93 -13.84 -5.33
C ALA A 58 6.91 -13.34 -4.26
N ARG A 59 8.17 -13.79 -4.31
CA ARG A 59 9.22 -13.30 -3.40
C ARG A 59 9.56 -11.84 -3.65
N LEU A 60 9.64 -11.40 -4.91
CA LEU A 60 9.87 -9.99 -5.24
C LEU A 60 8.72 -9.10 -4.74
N LEU A 61 7.48 -9.52 -5.00
CA LEU A 61 6.28 -8.87 -4.49
C LEU A 61 6.32 -8.76 -2.96
N GLY A 62 6.63 -9.87 -2.28
CA GLY A 62 6.70 -9.92 -0.83
C GLY A 62 7.83 -9.09 -0.23
N GLY A 63 9.00 -9.05 -0.89
CA GLY A 63 10.12 -8.19 -0.51
C GLY A 63 9.78 -6.71 -0.60
N ARG A 64 9.04 -6.32 -1.65
CA ARG A 64 8.54 -4.94 -1.81
C ARG A 64 7.56 -4.57 -0.70
N ASP A 65 6.60 -5.44 -0.38
CA ASP A 65 5.63 -5.18 0.69
C ASP A 65 6.29 -5.08 2.07
N LEU A 66 7.31 -5.90 2.34
CA LEU A 66 8.14 -5.74 3.54
C LEU A 66 8.88 -4.40 3.57
N ALA A 67 9.45 -3.96 2.44
CA ALA A 67 10.17 -2.70 2.38
C ALA A 67 9.23 -1.50 2.61
N LEU A 68 8.07 -1.49 1.95
CA LEU A 68 7.06 -0.43 2.09
C LEU A 68 6.44 -0.40 3.49
N GLY A 69 6.05 -1.58 4.01
CA GLY A 69 5.50 -1.70 5.36
C GLY A 69 6.53 -1.38 6.44
N GLY A 70 7.75 -1.91 6.31
CA GLY A 70 8.86 -1.65 7.23
C GLY A 70 9.28 -0.19 7.25
N GLY A 71 9.34 0.46 6.08
CA GLY A 71 9.60 1.89 5.97
C GLY A 71 8.53 2.74 6.65
N LEU A 72 7.25 2.38 6.47
CA LEU A 72 6.14 3.05 7.15
C LEU A 72 6.19 2.85 8.68
N LEU A 73 6.44 1.62 9.16
CA LEU A 73 6.63 1.34 10.59
C LEU A 73 7.81 2.13 11.17
N HIS A 74 8.92 2.18 10.44
CA HIS A 74 10.08 2.97 10.84
C HIS A 74 9.75 4.45 10.96
N ALA A 75 9.06 5.01 9.97
CA ALA A 75 8.61 6.40 10.00
C ALA A 75 7.66 6.68 11.18
N LEU A 76 6.70 5.79 11.45
CA LEU A 76 5.80 5.88 12.60
C LEU A 76 6.57 5.84 13.93
N ALA A 77 7.49 4.89 14.09
CA ALA A 77 8.30 4.72 15.30
C ALA A 77 9.18 5.94 15.59
N ARG A 78 9.73 6.56 14.53
CA ARG A 78 10.55 7.78 14.61
C ARG A 78 9.73 9.08 14.64
N ARG A 79 8.40 9.01 14.50
CA ARG A 79 7.50 10.17 14.29
C ARG A 79 7.90 11.04 13.09
N HIS A 80 8.47 10.42 12.06
CA HIS A 80 8.79 11.06 10.79
C HIS A 80 7.54 11.16 9.90
N PRO A 81 7.58 12.00 8.84
CA PRO A 81 6.51 12.05 7.85
C PRO A 81 6.24 10.67 7.23
N THR A 82 4.96 10.27 7.20
CA THR A 82 4.52 8.95 6.70
C THR A 82 3.90 9.02 5.30
N SER A 83 3.59 10.22 4.81
CA SER A 83 2.89 10.45 3.54
C SER A 83 3.62 9.83 2.35
N GLY A 84 4.95 9.94 2.28
CA GLY A 84 5.74 9.35 1.19
C GLY A 84 5.64 7.82 1.12
N TRP A 85 5.66 7.13 2.26
CA TRP A 85 5.52 5.67 2.33
C TRP A 85 4.12 5.19 1.96
N VAL A 86 3.10 5.95 2.40
CA VAL A 86 1.71 5.73 2.01
C VAL A 86 1.54 5.88 0.50
N TRP A 87 2.09 6.94 -0.09
CA TRP A 87 2.06 7.19 -1.53
C TRP A 87 2.71 6.07 -2.34
N ALA A 88 3.92 5.69 -1.96
CA ALA A 88 4.64 4.61 -2.61
C ALA A 88 3.85 3.29 -2.56
N GLY A 89 3.21 3.02 -1.41
CA GLY A 89 2.29 1.91 -1.25
C GLY A 89 1.09 1.95 -2.20
N ALA A 90 0.37 3.07 -2.22
CA ALA A 90 -0.81 3.21 -3.07
C ALA A 90 -0.49 3.07 -4.57
N LEU A 91 0.64 3.64 -5.01
CA LEU A 91 1.14 3.46 -6.38
C LEU A 91 1.44 1.99 -6.69
N SER A 92 2.10 1.30 -5.76
CA SER A 92 2.39 -0.14 -5.90
C SER A 92 1.11 -0.97 -6.02
N ASP A 93 0.12 -0.75 -5.15
CA ASP A 93 -1.14 -1.49 -5.18
C ASP A 93 -1.92 -1.25 -6.48
N THR A 94 -1.86 -0.03 -7.01
CA THR A 94 -2.49 0.33 -8.28
C THR A 94 -1.86 -0.46 -9.43
N VAL A 95 -0.52 -0.55 -9.47
CA VAL A 95 0.19 -1.36 -10.46
C VAL A 95 -0.22 -2.83 -10.36
N ASP A 96 -0.24 -3.39 -9.15
CA ASP A 96 -0.62 -4.79 -8.95
C ASP A 96 -2.05 -5.08 -9.38
N ALA A 97 -2.98 -4.18 -9.07
CA ALA A 97 -4.36 -4.30 -9.49
C ALA A 97 -4.49 -4.30 -11.01
N VAL A 98 -3.79 -3.39 -11.71
CA VAL A 98 -3.78 -3.36 -13.19
C VAL A 98 -3.19 -4.64 -13.77
N VAL A 99 -2.08 -5.13 -13.22
CA VAL A 99 -1.42 -6.36 -13.68
C VAL A 99 -2.33 -7.57 -13.47
N LEU A 100 -2.89 -7.74 -12.27
CA LEU A 100 -3.72 -8.90 -11.93
C LEU A 100 -5.08 -8.88 -12.64
N THR A 101 -5.70 -7.71 -12.83
CA THR A 101 -6.92 -7.59 -13.64
C THR A 101 -6.65 -7.93 -15.11
N THR A 102 -5.54 -7.47 -15.67
CA THR A 102 -5.14 -7.80 -17.05
C THR A 102 -4.83 -9.28 -17.20
N ALA A 103 -4.12 -9.89 -16.24
CA ALA A 103 -3.83 -11.32 -16.22
C ALA A 103 -5.11 -12.16 -16.12
N ALA A 104 -6.08 -11.73 -15.30
CA ALA A 104 -7.37 -12.40 -15.17
C ALA A 104 -8.20 -12.31 -16.46
N ALA A 105 -8.22 -11.13 -17.12
CA ALA A 105 -8.86 -10.96 -18.43
C ALA A 105 -8.27 -11.89 -19.50
N ARG A 106 -6.97 -12.20 -19.39
CA ARG A 106 -6.25 -13.16 -20.25
C ARG A 106 -6.34 -14.62 -19.77
N ARG A 107 -7.11 -14.91 -18.72
CA ARG A 107 -7.25 -16.25 -18.09
C ARG A 107 -5.93 -16.88 -17.63
N GLN A 108 -4.94 -16.05 -17.28
CA GLN A 108 -3.64 -16.52 -16.76
C GLN A 108 -3.66 -16.78 -15.26
N VAL A 109 -4.61 -16.16 -14.56
CA VAL A 109 -4.90 -16.37 -13.14
C VAL A 109 -6.40 -16.57 -12.95
N SER A 110 -6.81 -17.07 -11.79
CA SER A 110 -8.24 -17.27 -11.53
C SER A 110 -9.00 -15.94 -11.53
N PRO A 111 -10.27 -15.92 -12.02
CA PRO A 111 -11.11 -14.72 -11.97
C PRO A 111 -11.30 -14.20 -10.54
N ALA A 112 -11.33 -15.10 -9.55
CA ALA A 112 -11.42 -14.76 -8.13
C ALA A 112 -10.19 -13.99 -7.64
N ALA A 113 -8.99 -14.37 -8.07
CA ALA A 113 -7.77 -13.64 -7.74
C ALA A 113 -7.71 -12.28 -8.43
N GLY A 114 -8.15 -12.19 -9.69
CA GLY A 114 -8.31 -10.91 -10.40
C GLY A 114 -9.29 -9.97 -9.70
N ALA A 115 -10.42 -10.51 -9.23
CA ALA A 115 -11.42 -9.75 -8.48
C ALA A 115 -10.91 -9.29 -7.11
N LEU A 116 -10.22 -10.17 -6.37
CA LEU A 116 -9.61 -9.81 -5.09
C LEU A 116 -8.55 -8.72 -5.26
N ALA A 117 -7.72 -8.82 -6.30
CA ALA A 117 -6.73 -7.81 -6.62
C ALA A 117 -7.36 -6.47 -7.01
N ALA A 118 -8.42 -6.50 -7.81
CA ALA A 118 -9.18 -5.29 -8.17
C ALA A 118 -9.80 -4.62 -6.94
N LEU A 119 -10.35 -5.41 -6.01
CA LEU A 119 -10.94 -4.91 -4.76
C LEU A 119 -9.88 -4.30 -3.84
N LEU A 120 -8.73 -4.96 -3.69
CA LEU A 120 -7.63 -4.45 -2.88
C LEU A 120 -7.03 -3.18 -3.49
N GLY A 121 -6.85 -3.14 -4.82
CA GLY A 121 -6.40 -1.95 -5.54
C GLY A 121 -7.38 -0.78 -5.44
N ALA A 122 -8.67 -1.04 -5.64
CA ALA A 122 -9.72 -0.04 -5.48
C ALA A 122 -9.79 0.48 -4.03
N GLY A 123 -9.62 -0.41 -3.05
CA GLY A 123 -9.51 -0.05 -1.64
C GLY A 123 -8.31 0.85 -1.35
N ALA A 124 -7.14 0.54 -1.92
CA ALA A 124 -5.93 1.34 -1.77
C ALA A 124 -6.07 2.74 -2.41
N VAL A 125 -6.65 2.82 -3.61
CA VAL A 125 -6.93 4.09 -4.29
C VAL A 125 -7.95 4.92 -3.51
N ALA A 126 -9.05 4.32 -3.05
CA ALA A 126 -10.06 4.99 -2.25
C ALA A 126 -9.49 5.51 -0.92
N TRP A 127 -8.54 4.78 -0.34
CA TRP A 127 -7.86 5.17 0.90
C TRP A 127 -6.84 6.29 0.69
N ALA A 128 -6.14 6.29 -0.43
CA ALA A 128 -5.18 7.33 -0.80
C ALA A 128 -5.84 8.60 -1.38
N ALA A 129 -7.07 8.51 -1.87
CA ALA A 129 -7.77 9.61 -2.53
C ALA A 129 -7.81 10.92 -1.72
N PRO A 130 -8.09 10.93 -0.39
CA PRO A 130 -8.07 12.16 0.39
C PRO A 130 -6.69 12.84 0.44
N ALA A 131 -5.62 12.05 0.37
CA ALA A 131 -4.27 12.57 0.27
C ALA A 131 -3.95 13.06 -1.16
N LEU A 132 -4.49 12.44 -2.21
CA LEU A 132 -4.30 12.84 -3.61
C LEU A 132 -4.94 14.21 -3.88
N THR A 133 -6.04 14.50 -3.20
CA THR A 133 -6.80 15.74 -3.35
C THR A 133 -6.34 16.85 -2.41
N ALA A 134 -5.42 16.56 -1.48
CA ALA A 134 -4.78 17.60 -0.70
C ALA A 134 -3.81 18.35 -1.62
N THR A 135 -4.12 19.62 -1.91
CA THR A 135 -3.16 20.52 -2.56
C THR A 135 -1.86 20.53 -1.76
N PRO A 136 -0.68 20.48 -2.40
CA PRO A 136 0.59 20.65 -1.70
C PRO A 136 0.51 21.92 -0.86
N ASP A 137 0.88 21.86 0.42
CA ASP A 137 1.04 23.07 1.23
C ASP A 137 1.97 24.00 0.45
N GLU A 138 1.43 25.16 0.06
CA GLU A 138 2.21 26.24 -0.54
C GLU A 138 3.37 26.51 0.43
N PRO A 139 4.65 26.46 -0.04
CA PRO A 139 5.78 26.61 0.86
C PRO A 139 5.58 27.94 1.58
N ALA A 140 5.51 27.88 2.91
CA ALA A 140 5.37 29.05 3.77
C ALA A 140 6.41 30.08 3.32
N THR A 141 5.96 31.10 2.60
CA THR A 141 6.78 32.22 2.23
C THR A 141 7.24 32.82 3.55
N ALA A 142 8.53 32.66 3.83
CA ALA A 142 9.20 33.40 4.87
C ALA A 142 9.07 34.88 4.47
N VAL A 143 8.01 35.54 4.94
CA VAL A 143 7.91 36.98 4.92
C VAL A 143 8.91 37.47 5.95
N ILE A 144 10.13 37.75 5.47
CA ILE A 144 11.02 38.70 6.11
C ILE A 144 10.61 40.06 5.55
N ASP A 145 9.80 40.78 6.32
CA ASP A 145 9.85 42.23 6.61
C ASP A 145 8.55 42.71 7.27
#